data_AF-A0A482VMQ8-F1
#
_entry.id   AF-A0A482VMQ8-F1
#
_cell.length_a   1.000
_cell.length_b   1.000
_cell.length_c   1.000
_cell.angle_alpha   90.00
_cell.angle_beta   90.00
_cell.angle_gamma   90.00
#
_symmetry.space_group_name_H-M   'P 1'
#
loop_
_entity.id
_entity.type
_entity.pdbx_description
1 polymer ?
#
loop_
_entity_poly.entity_id
_entity_poly.type
_entity_poly.pdbx_seq_one_letter_code
_entity_poly.pdbx_strand_id
1 'polypeptide(L)' 'MQGMSLQSLKKHRALIPLYVCVGLGCLGAVGYTARLALRNPDVQWNRKGEISNEEFRTKQYKFYSPNIDYSKVENPAPKY' A
#
# COMPACT_ATOMS: atom_id res chain seq x y z
N MET A 1 -31.95 -0.84 10.55
CA MET A 1 -31.10 -1.61 11.48
C MET A 1 -30.41 -0.63 12.43
N GLN A 2 -30.48 -0.86 13.74
CA GLN A 2 -29.79 0.00 14.72
C GLN A 2 -28.27 -0.10 14.52
N GLY A 3 -27.55 1.03 14.65
CA GLY A 3 -26.09 1.11 14.52
C GLY A 3 -25.57 1.64 13.18
N MET A 4 -26.37 1.62 12.09
CA MET A 4 -25.89 2.00 10.75
C MET A 4 -26.19 3.46 10.34
N SER A 5 -26.96 4.21 11.12
CA SER A 5 -27.24 5.63 10.84
C SER A 5 -26.43 6.54 11.75
N LEU A 6 -26.09 7.73 11.26
CA LEU A 6 -25.38 8.76 12.05
C LEU A 6 -26.13 9.11 13.35
N GLN A 7 -27.46 9.02 13.32
CA GLN A 7 -28.33 9.27 14.47
C GLN A 7 -28.22 8.15 15.52
N SER A 8 -28.02 6.91 15.08
CA SER A 8 -27.78 5.77 15.97
C SER A 8 -26.37 5.78 16.57
N LEU A 9 -25.37 6.28 15.84
CA LEU A 9 -23.99 6.46 16.34
C LEU A 9 -23.93 7.50 17.46
N LYS A 10 -24.69 8.59 17.34
CA LYS A 10 -24.81 9.61 18.39
C LYS A 10 -25.47 9.07 19.65
N LYS A 11 -26.46 8.18 19.50
CA LYS A 11 -27.15 7.53 20.63
C LYS A 11 -26.28 6.49 21.33
N HIS A 12 -25.44 5.76 20.59
CA HIS A 12 -24.53 4.75 21.11
C HIS A 12 -23.07 5.15 20.89
N ARG A 13 -22.55 6.06 21.73
CA ARG A 13 -21.17 6.58 21.60
C ARG A 13 -20.08 5.50 21.69
N ALA A 14 -20.36 4.36 22.32
CA ALA A 14 -19.44 3.23 22.38
C ALA A 14 -19.14 2.59 21.00
N LEU A 15 -20.01 2.80 20.00
CA LEU A 15 -19.78 2.31 18.64
C LEU A 15 -18.74 3.15 17.88
N ILE A 16 -18.52 4.40 18.27
CA ILE A 16 -17.59 5.32 17.59
C ILE A 16 -16.15 4.76 17.57
N PRO A 17 -15.53 4.38 18.71
CA PRO A 17 -14.17 3.82 18.68
C PRO A 17 -14.07 2.53 17.87
N LEU A 18 -15.11 1.68 17.89
CA LEU A 18 -15.17 0.48 17.07
C LEU A 18 -15.10 0.82 15.56
N TYR A 19 -15.94 1.75 15.10
CA TYR A 19 -15.93 2.18 13.71
C TYR A 19 -14.63 2.89 13.31
N VAL A 20 -13.96 3.58 14.24
CA VAL A 20 -12.65 4.17 13.97
C VAL A 20 -11.60 3.08 13.74
N CYS A 21 -11.54 2.05 14.59
CA CYS A 21 -10.60 0.94 14.40
C CYS A 21 -10.85 0.19 13.08
N VAL A 22 -12.11 -0.11 12.78
CA VAL A 22 -12.50 -0.77 11.52
C VAL A 22 -12.20 0.12 10.32
N GLY A 23 -12.55 1.41 10.40
CA GLY A 23 -12.28 2.39 9.35
C GLY A 23 -10.78 2.54 9.06
N LEU A 24 -9.95 2.63 10.10
CA LEU A 24 -8.49 2.65 9.97
C LEU A 24 -7.97 1.38 9.30
N GLY A 25 -8.49 0.20 9.68
CA GLY A 25 -8.13 -1.07 9.05
C GLY A 25 -8.48 -1.09 7.56
N CYS A 26 -9.71 -0.69 7.19
CA CYS A 26 -10.14 -0.63 5.80
C CYS A 26 -9.32 0.37 4.97
N LEU A 27 -9.08 1.57 5.51
CA LEU A 27 -8.26 2.59 4.85
C LEU A 27 -6.82 2.12 4.67
N GLY A 28 -6.25 1.46 5.68
CA GLY A 28 -4.91 0.86 5.60
C GLY A 28 -4.81 -0.23 4.53
N ALA A 29 -5.80 -1.13 4.47
CA ALA A 29 -5.85 -2.20 3.47
C ALA A 29 -5.97 -1.66 2.05
N VAL A 30 -6.90 -0.73 1.81
CA VAL A 30 -7.08 -0.08 0.50
C VAL A 30 -5.82 0.71 0.13
N GLY A 31 -5.28 1.50 1.06
CA GLY A 31 -4.09 2.31 0.82
C GLY A 31 -2.86 1.47 0.48
N TYR A 32 -2.63 0.37 1.21
CA TYR A 32 -1.51 -0.53 0.93
C TYR A 32 -1.68 -1.27 -0.40
N THR A 33 -2.89 -1.73 -0.69
CA THR A 33 -3.20 -2.39 -1.96
C THR A 33 -3.02 -1.44 -3.15
N ALA A 34 -3.51 -0.19 -3.04
CA ALA A 34 -3.30 0.83 -4.06
C ALA A 34 -1.81 1.17 -4.24
N ARG A 35 -1.05 1.25 -3.14
CA ARG A 35 0.40 1.44 -3.19
C ARG A 35 1.10 0.31 -3.92
N LEU A 36 0.72 -0.94 -3.66
CA LEU A 36 1.28 -2.10 -4.36
C LEU A 36 0.92 -2.08 -5.84
N ALA A 37 -0.34 -1.79 -6.17
CA ALA A 37 -0.79 -1.65 -7.55
C ALA A 37 0.03 -0.62 -8.34
N LEU A 38 0.36 0.53 -7.73
CA LEU A 38 0.99 1.65 -8.45
C LEU A 38 2.53 1.66 -8.37
N ARG A 39 3.14 1.08 -7.34
CA ARG A 39 4.59 1.18 -7.09
C ARG A 39 5.32 -0.16 -7.14
N ASN A 40 4.64 -1.27 -7.39
CA ASN A 40 5.30 -2.56 -7.57
C ASN A 40 5.87 -2.66 -9.01
N PRO A 41 7.18 -2.95 -9.19
CA PRO A 41 7.76 -3.15 -10.51
C PRO A 41 7.08 -4.25 -11.35
N ASP A 42 6.45 -5.23 -10.70
CA ASP A 42 5.76 -6.33 -11.39
C ASP A 42 4.39 -5.93 -11.96
N VAL A 43 3.82 -4.79 -11.53
CA VAL A 43 2.48 -4.38 -11.93
C VAL A 43 2.57 -3.32 -13.04
N GLN A 44 1.94 -3.61 -14.17
CA GLN A 44 2.09 -2.86 -15.41
C GLN A 44 0.71 -2.46 -15.94
N TRP A 45 0.32 -1.20 -15.74
CA TRP A 45 -0.99 -0.70 -16.18
C TRP A 45 -1.02 -0.21 -17.63
N ASN A 46 0.10 0.35 -18.12
CA ASN A 46 0.14 1.05 -19.42
C ASN A 46 1.42 0.80 -20.24
N ARG A 47 2.28 -0.13 -19.82
CA ARG A 47 3.48 -0.51 -20.61
C ARG A 47 3.11 -1.60 -21.61
N LYS A 48 3.53 -1.42 -22.87
CA LYS A 48 3.39 -2.38 -23.97
C LYS A 48 4.77 -2.69 -24.53
N GLY A 49 5.09 -3.96 -24.80
CA GLY A 49 6.39 -4.40 -25.33
C GLY A 49 7.26 -5.16 -24.32
N GLU A 50 8.55 -5.31 -24.59
CA GLU A 50 9.52 -5.90 -23.65
C GLU A 50 9.69 -5.03 -22.41
N ILE A 51 9.38 -5.60 -21.25
CA ILE A 51 9.36 -4.87 -19.98
C ILE A 51 10.67 -5.16 -19.26
N SER A 52 11.53 -4.16 -19.24
CA SER A 52 12.79 -4.22 -18.50
C SER A 52 12.63 -3.67 -17.09
N ASN A 53 13.11 -4.41 -16.10
CA ASN A 53 13.12 -4.00 -14.68
C ASN A 53 14.31 -3.09 -14.34
N GLU A 54 15.07 -2.68 -15.34
CA GLU A 54 16.25 -1.83 -15.26
C GLU A 54 16.03 -0.53 -14.50
N GLU A 55 14.90 0.15 -14.75
CA GLU A 55 14.55 1.41 -14.07
C GLU A 55 14.29 1.25 -12.55
N PHE A 56 14.11 0.02 -12.08
CA PHE A 56 13.85 -0.30 -10.69
C PHE A 56 15.07 -0.88 -9.98
N ARG A 57 16.24 -0.98 -10.64
CA ARG A 57 17.45 -1.55 -10.02
C ARG A 57 17.93 -0.82 -8.76
N THR A 58 17.79 0.50 -8.73
CA THR A 58 18.21 1.35 -7.61
C THR A 58 17.03 1.81 -6.75
N LYS A 59 15.80 1.38 -7.07
CA LYS A 59 14.59 1.81 -6.38
C LYS A 59 14.18 0.78 -5.33
N GLN A 60 13.90 1.27 -4.13
CA GLN A 60 13.32 0.46 -3.08
C GLN A 60 11.84 0.17 -3.37
N TYR A 61 11.52 -1.08 -3.70
CA TYR A 61 10.12 -1.52 -3.86
C TYR A 61 9.41 -1.79 -2.52
N LYS A 62 10.14 -2.07 -1.44
CA LYS A 62 9.55 -2.36 -0.12
C LYS A 62 9.06 -1.08 0.56
N PHE A 63 7.88 -1.14 1.16
CA PHE A 63 7.30 0.02 1.85
C PHE A 63 8.11 0.44 3.07
N TYR A 64 8.66 -0.53 3.80
CA TYR A 64 9.45 -0.29 5.00
C TYR A 64 10.62 -1.29 5.06
N SER A 65 11.78 -0.80 5.45
CA SER A 65 12.99 -1.61 5.68
C SER A 65 13.84 -0.92 6.75
N PRO A 66 13.85 -1.43 7.99
CA PRO A 66 14.60 -0.80 9.07
C PRO A 66 16.11 -1.04 8.99
N ASN A 67 16.53 -2.16 8.39
CA ASN A 67 17.90 -2.66 8.52
C ASN A 67 18.75 -2.50 7.24
N ILE A 68 18.12 -2.21 6.11
CA ILE A 68 18.79 -2.15 4.80
C ILE A 68 18.57 -0.78 4.20
N ASP A 69 19.68 -0.10 3.94
CA ASP A 69 19.74 1.15 3.19
C ASP A 69 19.80 0.83 1.69
N TYR A 70 18.63 0.84 1.04
CA TYR A 70 18.51 0.53 -0.38
C TYR A 70 19.17 1.56 -1.30
N SER A 71 19.59 2.73 -0.79
CA SER A 71 20.33 3.70 -1.59
C SER A 71 21.77 3.26 -1.90
N LYS A 72 22.30 2.31 -1.11
CA LYS A 72 23.68 1.79 -1.21
C LYS A 72 23.74 0.37 -1.76
N VAL A 73 22.59 -0.24 -2.03
CA VAL A 73 22.51 -1.64 -2.48
C VAL A 73 22.19 -1.64 -3.97
N GLU A 74 23.14 -2.09 -4.77
CA GLU A 74 22.90 -2.37 -6.20
C GLU A 74 22.35 -3.79 -6.38
N ASN A 75 21.46 -3.93 -7.37
CA ASN A 75 20.95 -5.25 -7.76
C ASN A 75 22.07 -6.07 -8.43
N PRO A 76 22.36 -7.31 -7.97
CA PRO A 76 23.41 -8.16 -8.53
C PRO A 76 23.13 -8.65 -9.96
N ALA A 77 21.92 -8.44 -10.50
CA ALA A 77 21.59 -8.82 -11.86
C ALA A 77 22.48 -8.07 -12.88
N PRO A 78 22.95 -8.75 -13.95
CA PRO A 78 23.79 -8.16 -14.99
C PRO A 78 23.08 -7.03 -15.73
N LYS A 79 23.86 -6.06 -16.24
CA LYS A 79 23.33 -4.93 -17.00
C LYS A 79 23.15 -5.32 -18.47
N TYR A 80 21.94 -5.13 -18.99
CA TYR A 80 21.57 -5.40 -20.38
C TYR A 80 21.37 -4.09 -21.14
#